data_AF-S8D035-F1
#
_entry.id   AF-S8D035-F1
#
_cell.length_a   1.000
_cell.length_b   1.000
_cell.length_c   1.000
_cell.angle_alpha   90.00
_cell.angle_beta   90.00
_cell.angle_gamma   90.00
#
_symmetry.space_group_name_H-M   'P 1'
#
loop_
_entity.id
_entity.type
_entity.pdbx_description
1 polymer ?
#
loop_
_entity_poly.entity_id
_entity_poly.type
_entity_poly.pdbx_seq_one_letter_code
_entity_poly.pdbx_strand_id
1 'polypeptide(L)'
;YPPEEQYYGIYSQYATQMMNPNRIMLPLNVSGEGGPVYVNAKQYNGIMRRRKKRAAAEMMHEKKPPKSRKPYLHLSRHLHAMRRPRGNGGRFINTKSDDSSSRSRKEG
;
A
#
# COMPACT_ATOMS: atom_id res chain seq x y z
N TYR A 1 -53.42 -29.15 8.70
CA TYR A 1 -52.92 -28.70 7.40
C TYR A 1 -52.54 -27.23 7.50
N PRO A 2 -51.26 -26.87 7.66
CA PRO A 2 -50.75 -25.55 7.32
C PRO A 2 -50.16 -25.56 5.88
N PRO A 3 -50.18 -24.43 5.17
CA PRO A 3 -49.92 -24.36 3.74
C PRO A 3 -48.42 -24.43 3.38
N GLU A 4 -48.15 -25.13 2.28
CA GLU A 4 -46.86 -25.26 1.59
C GLU A 4 -46.40 -23.91 0.99
N GLU A 5 -45.27 -23.36 1.46
CA GLU A 5 -44.56 -22.29 0.74
C GLU A 5 -43.50 -22.91 -0.17
N GLN A 6 -43.74 -22.76 -1.47
CA GLN A 6 -42.91 -23.26 -2.56
C GLN A 6 -41.56 -22.53 -2.61
N TYR A 7 -40.51 -23.14 -2.03
CA TYR A 7 -39.13 -22.68 -2.24
C TYR A 7 -38.54 -23.37 -3.47
N TYR A 8 -38.81 -22.83 -4.66
CA TYR A 8 -38.18 -23.27 -5.90
C TYR A 8 -37.59 -22.08 -6.64
N GLY A 9 -36.27 -22.04 -6.81
CA GLY A 9 -35.63 -21.11 -7.74
C GLY A 9 -34.29 -20.50 -7.34
N ILE A 10 -33.35 -21.25 -6.75
CA ILE A 10 -31.92 -20.87 -6.81
C ILE A 10 -31.13 -22.06 -7.36
N TYR A 11 -31.27 -22.29 -8.66
CA TYR A 11 -30.33 -23.11 -9.41
C TYR A 11 -29.47 -22.23 -10.31
N SER A 12 -28.18 -22.54 -10.32
CA SER A 12 -27.12 -22.10 -11.24
C SER A 12 -26.27 -20.87 -10.86
N GLN A 13 -25.25 -21.12 -10.02
CA GLN A 13 -23.99 -20.35 -10.03
C GLN A 13 -22.78 -21.19 -10.48
N TYR A 14 -22.99 -22.47 -10.81
CA TYR A 14 -21.94 -23.39 -11.23
C TYR A 14 -21.56 -23.28 -12.72
N ALA A 15 -22.29 -22.47 -13.51
CA ALA A 15 -22.02 -22.35 -14.95
C ALA A 15 -20.75 -21.55 -15.30
N THR A 16 -20.20 -20.75 -14.38
CA THR A 16 -19.00 -19.92 -14.65
C THR A 16 -17.70 -20.56 -14.14
N GLN A 17 -17.76 -21.79 -13.62
CA GLN A 17 -16.67 -22.45 -12.90
C GLN A 17 -15.67 -23.24 -13.78
N MET A 18 -15.66 -23.06 -15.12
CA MET A 18 -14.92 -23.99 -15.99
C MET A 18 -13.85 -23.37 -16.90
N MET A 19 -13.50 -22.08 -16.74
CA MET A 19 -12.63 -21.42 -17.74
C MET A 19 -11.14 -21.33 -17.40
N ASN A 20 -10.67 -21.71 -16.21
CA ASN A 20 -9.26 -21.54 -15.84
C ASN A 20 -8.79 -22.63 -14.85
N PRO A 21 -8.13 -23.71 -15.31
CA PRO A 21 -7.70 -24.81 -14.44
C PRO A 21 -6.53 -24.48 -13.48
N ASN A 22 -5.98 -23.26 -13.53
CA ASN A 22 -4.79 -22.86 -12.76
C ASN A 22 -5.02 -21.72 -11.75
N ARG A 23 -6.28 -21.33 -11.48
CA ARG A 23 -6.60 -20.34 -10.45
C ARG A 23 -7.47 -20.98 -9.37
N ILE A 24 -6.83 -21.47 -8.31
CA ILE A 24 -7.52 -21.73 -7.05
C ILE A 24 -7.97 -20.37 -6.52
N MET A 25 -9.26 -20.05 -6.63
CA MET A 25 -9.81 -18.92 -5.87
C MET A 25 -9.71 -19.32 -4.40
N LEU A 26 -8.75 -18.72 -3.70
CA LEU A 26 -8.71 -18.76 -2.25
C LEU A 26 -10.10 -18.32 -1.77
N PRO A 27 -10.77 -19.06 -0.86
CA PRO A 27 -12.06 -18.64 -0.32
C PRO A 27 -11.92 -17.20 0.11
N LEU A 28 -12.81 -16.35 -0.43
CA LEU A 28 -12.91 -14.97 -0.01
C LEU A 28 -13.27 -15.06 1.47
N ASN A 29 -12.28 -14.89 2.35
CA ASN A 29 -12.48 -14.75 3.79
C ASN A 29 -13.24 -13.43 3.98
N VAL A 30 -14.52 -13.48 3.66
CA VAL A 30 -15.53 -12.52 4.07
C VAL A 30 -15.44 -12.52 5.58
N SER A 31 -14.95 -11.40 6.10
CA SER A 31 -14.77 -11.17 7.51
C SER A 31 -16.12 -11.33 8.21
N GLY A 32 -16.36 -12.50 8.78
CA GLY A 32 -17.61 -12.84 9.46
C GLY A 32 -17.56 -14.14 10.26
N GLU A 33 -16.69 -15.10 9.89
CA GLU A 33 -16.69 -16.45 10.49
C GLU A 33 -15.42 -16.79 11.29
N GLY A 34 -14.50 -15.84 11.46
CA GLY A 34 -13.43 -15.96 12.45
C GLY A 34 -13.92 -15.36 13.76
N GLY A 35 -14.15 -16.20 14.78
CA GLY A 35 -14.53 -15.77 16.13
C GLY A 35 -13.63 -14.64 16.69
N PRO A 36 -14.02 -13.98 17.79
CA PRO A 36 -13.30 -12.82 18.30
C PRO A 36 -11.83 -13.15 18.52
N VAL A 37 -10.96 -12.57 17.68
CA VAL A 37 -9.50 -12.67 17.85
C VAL A 37 -9.18 -12.04 19.20
N TYR A 38 -8.69 -12.86 20.13
CA TYR A 38 -8.32 -12.38 21.44
C TYR A 38 -7.16 -11.39 21.28
N VAL A 39 -7.43 -10.15 21.64
CA VAL A 39 -6.48 -9.04 21.60
C VAL A 39 -6.38 -8.46 23.00
N ASN A 40 -5.41 -7.58 23.20
CA ASN A 40 -5.33 -6.83 24.44
C ASN A 40 -6.66 -6.09 24.71
N ALA A 41 -7.20 -6.26 25.91
CA ALA A 41 -8.48 -5.69 26.33
C ALA A 41 -8.56 -4.16 26.08
N LYS A 42 -7.46 -3.43 26.28
CA LYS A 42 -7.42 -1.97 26.07
C LYS A 42 -7.47 -1.57 24.60
N GLN A 43 -7.20 -2.49 23.67
CA GLN A 43 -7.02 -2.19 22.26
C GLN A 43 -8.23 -2.58 21.39
N TYR A 44 -9.08 -3.51 21.84
CA TYR A 44 -10.18 -4.07 21.04
C TYR A 44 -11.02 -3.00 20.31
N ASN A 45 -11.61 -2.07 21.08
CA ASN A 45 -12.43 -0.99 20.53
C ASN A 45 -11.64 -0.05 19.59
N GLY A 46 -10.34 0.13 19.84
CA GLY A 46 -9.44 0.92 18.99
C GLY A 46 -9.17 0.24 17.65
N ILE A 47 -8.91 -1.07 17.69
CA ILE A 47 -8.68 -1.90 16.50
C ILE A 47 -9.94 -1.89 15.62
N MET A 48 -11.12 -2.12 16.21
CA MET A 48 -12.38 -2.13 15.47
C MET A 48 -12.66 -0.81 14.76
N ARG A 49 -12.44 0.34 15.43
CA ARG A 49 -12.58 1.66 14.80
C ARG A 49 -11.58 1.86 13.66
N ARG A 50 -10.32 1.47 13.84
CA ARG A 50 -9.28 1.61 12.81
C ARG A 50 -9.54 0.72 11.59
N ARG A 51 -10.02 -0.51 11.78
CA ARG A 51 -10.41 -1.42 10.69
C ARG A 51 -11.51 -0.81 9.83
N LYS A 52 -12.59 -0.32 10.44
CA LYS A 52 -13.66 0.40 9.73
C LYS A 52 -13.12 1.60 8.94
N LYS A 53 -12.23 2.40 9.55
CA LYS A 53 -11.60 3.55 8.87
C LYS A 53 -10.71 3.17 7.69
N ARG A 54 -9.89 2.12 7.83
CA ARG A 54 -9.02 1.62 6.75
C ARG A 54 -9.84 1.06 5.60
N ALA A 55 -10.84 0.22 5.88
CA ALA A 55 -11.74 -0.31 4.85
C ALA A 55 -12.46 0.80 4.08
N ALA A 56 -12.96 1.83 4.78
CA ALA A 56 -13.56 2.98 4.12
C ALA A 56 -12.56 3.77 3.26
N ALA A 57 -11.34 3.98 3.75
CA ALA A 57 -10.28 4.64 2.99
C ALA A 57 -9.85 3.82 1.77
N GLU A 58 -9.69 2.50 1.91
CA GLU A 58 -9.37 1.56 0.83
C GLU A 58 -10.47 1.58 -0.23
N MET A 59 -11.76 1.49 0.11
CA MET A 59 -12.86 1.62 -0.86
C MET A 59 -12.88 2.99 -1.55
N MET A 60 -12.58 4.08 -0.83
CA MET A 60 -12.43 5.41 -1.44
C MET A 60 -11.18 5.51 -2.32
N HIS A 61 -10.13 4.77 -1.97
CA HIS A 61 -8.90 4.65 -2.74
C HIS A 61 -9.06 3.73 -3.94
N GLU A 62 -9.84 2.65 -3.92
CA GLU A 62 -10.10 1.78 -5.08
C GLU A 62 -10.78 2.54 -6.23
N LYS A 63 -11.58 3.56 -5.90
CA LYS A 63 -12.08 4.56 -6.87
C LYS A 63 -10.95 5.37 -7.54
N LYS A 64 -9.71 5.29 -7.05
CA LYS A 64 -8.49 5.91 -7.58
C LYS A 64 -7.45 4.79 -7.83
N PRO A 65 -7.12 4.42 -9.07
CA PRO A 65 -6.22 3.30 -9.33
C PRO A 65 -4.93 3.38 -8.47
N PRO A 66 -4.46 2.27 -7.88
CA PRO A 66 -3.29 2.27 -7.01
C PRO A 66 -2.12 2.85 -7.79
N LYS A 67 -1.72 4.07 -7.43
CA LYS A 67 -0.62 4.74 -8.13
C LYS A 67 0.63 3.94 -7.81
N SER A 68 1.20 3.29 -8.82
CA SER A 68 2.56 2.76 -8.73
C SER A 68 3.47 3.87 -8.19
N ARG A 69 4.47 3.47 -7.39
CA ARG A 69 5.38 4.46 -6.78
C ARG A 69 6.12 5.18 -7.91
N LYS A 70 5.96 6.51 -7.97
CA LYS A 70 6.68 7.33 -8.95
C LYS A 70 8.19 7.27 -8.66
N PRO A 71 9.05 7.26 -9.69
CA PRO A 71 10.52 7.32 -9.49
C PRO A 71 10.96 8.59 -8.76
N TYR A 72 10.20 9.67 -8.91
CA TYR A 72 10.34 10.92 -8.16
C TYR A 72 8.96 11.53 -7.92
N LEU A 73 8.80 12.23 -6.79
CA LEU A 73 7.54 12.88 -6.47
C LEU A 73 7.34 14.21 -7.24
N HIS A 74 8.44 14.94 -7.47
CA HIS A 74 8.43 16.28 -8.08
C HIS A 74 9.55 16.43 -9.13
N LEU A 75 9.21 16.90 -10.33
CA LEU A 75 10.17 17.06 -11.43
C LEU A 75 11.26 18.09 -11.10
N SER A 76 10.90 19.23 -10.50
CA SER A 76 11.86 20.28 -10.12
C SER A 76 12.93 19.78 -9.15
N ARG A 77 12.55 18.95 -8.17
CA ARG A 77 13.49 18.33 -7.22
C ARG A 77 14.44 17.34 -7.88
N HIS A 78 13.92 16.54 -8.83
CA HIS A 78 14.75 15.64 -9.62
C HIS A 78 15.79 16.42 -10.44
N LEU A 79 15.35 17.46 -11.18
CA LEU A 79 16.25 18.32 -11.95
C LEU A 79 17.26 19.07 -11.07
N HIS A 80 16.88 19.47 -9.86
CA HIS A 80 17.81 20.05 -8.88
C HIS A 80 18.87 19.02 -8.47
N ALA A 81 18.48 17.80 -8.12
CA ALA A 81 19.42 16.74 -7.75
C ALA A 81 20.37 16.34 -8.89
N MET A 82 19.93 16.43 -10.15
CA MET A 82 20.79 16.21 -11.33
C MET A 82 21.82 17.33 -11.53
N ARG A 83 21.43 18.59 -11.31
CA ARG A 83 22.31 19.77 -11.51
C ARG A 83 23.32 20.02 -10.39
N ARG A 84 23.18 19.37 -9.24
CA ARG A 84 24.07 19.60 -8.09
C ARG A 84 25.49 19.09 -8.40
N PRO A 85 26.54 19.86 -8.06
CA PRO A 85 27.92 19.41 -8.22
C PRO A 85 28.19 18.20 -7.31
N ARG A 86 28.97 17.25 -7.83
CA ARG A 86 29.29 15.99 -7.16
C ARG A 86 30.80 15.82 -7.07
N GLY A 87 31.27 15.31 -5.93
CA GLY A 87 32.64 14.86 -5.77
C GLY A 87 32.84 13.47 -6.38
N ASN A 88 34.07 12.97 -6.28
CA ASN A 88 34.38 11.56 -6.51
C ASN A 88 33.52 10.68 -5.59
N GLY A 89 32.87 9.65 -6.15
CA GLY A 89 31.93 8.78 -5.40
C GLY A 89 30.47 9.27 -5.36
N GLY A 90 30.10 10.27 -6.15
CA GLY A 90 28.69 10.63 -6.41
C GLY A 90 27.99 11.38 -5.27
N ARG A 91 28.70 11.67 -4.18
CA ARG A 91 28.22 12.53 -3.08
C ARG A 91 28.16 13.98 -3.55
N PHE A 92 27.17 14.72 -3.07
CA PHE A 92 27.10 16.15 -3.31
C PHE A 92 28.22 16.89 -2.58
N ILE A 93 28.82 17.88 -3.24
CA ILE A 93 29.84 18.73 -2.63
C ILE A 93 29.18 19.59 -1.53
N ASN A 94 29.83 19.67 -0.38
CA ASN A 94 29.42 20.57 0.71
C ASN A 94 30.08 21.93 0.47
N THR A 95 29.27 22.96 0.25
CA THR A 95 29.76 24.33 0.02
C THR A 95 30.47 24.95 1.23
N LYS A 96 30.49 24.27 2.38
CA LYS A 96 31.21 24.70 3.59
C LYS A 96 32.66 24.19 3.68
N SER A 97 33.07 23.19 2.89
CA SER A 97 34.40 22.56 3.00
C SER A 97 35.46 23.08 2.01
N ASP A 98 35.05 23.86 1.01
CA ASP A 98 36.02 24.43 0.05
C ASP A 98 36.84 25.58 0.67
N ASP A 99 36.39 26.17 1.78
CA ASP A 99 37.14 27.18 2.53
C ASP A 99 38.11 26.58 3.59
N SER A 100 38.00 25.28 3.89
CA SER A 100 38.89 24.59 4.84
C SER A 100 39.98 23.74 4.16
N SER A 101 39.72 23.19 2.97
CA SER A 101 40.72 22.40 2.24
C SER A 101 41.74 23.25 1.45
N SER A 102 41.37 24.47 1.06
CA SER A 102 42.23 25.39 0.31
C SER A 102 43.26 26.16 1.18
N ARG A 103 43.11 26.19 2.51
CA ARG A 103 44.06 26.84 3.45
C ARG A 103 45.24 25.96 3.88
N SER A 104 45.19 24.64 3.66
CA SER A 104 46.21 23.69 4.19
C SER A 104 47.37 23.36 3.24
N ARG A 105 47.43 23.97 2.05
CA ARG A 105 48.41 23.62 0.98
C ARG A 105 49.46 24.71 0.67
N LYS A 106 49.59 25.76 1.48
CA LYS A 106 50.59 26.83 1.31
C LYS A 106 51.57 26.94 2.49
N GLU A 107 52.20 25.86 2.89
CA GLU A 107 53.50 25.91 3.60
C GLU A 107 54.32 24.72 3.09
N GLY A 108 55.43 25.01 2.42
CA GLY A 108 56.29 24.05 1.72
C GLY A 108 57.20 24.78 0.73
#